data_AF-A0A0C3QCZ7-F1
#
_entry.id   AF-A0A0C3QCZ7-F1
#
_cell.length_a   1.000
_cell.length_b   1.000
_cell.length_c   1.000
_cell.angle_alpha   90.00
_cell.angle_beta   90.00
_cell.angle_gamma   90.00
#
_symmetry.space_group_name_H-M   'P 1'
#
loop_
_entity.id
_entity.type
_entity.pdbx_description
1 polymer ?
#
loop_
_entity_poly.entity_id
_entity_poly.type
_entity_poly.pdbx_seq_one_letter_code
_entity_poly.pdbx_strand_id
1 'polypeptide(L)'
;MSLPNPVPKADVSQTHPHDWSYVSEGGATIVFSYSGPPSKEFSGTVLRLRKITAQPPPQEIYKPLDIAEGIDQASSEEDDGYDTSSSEDEDEPEDPTIAFQSRITSKLIPPEHLPRLEPAKLKRHFLEKLAKRGDKKRPQSRKDVDRIDTHKKKGVIATDLIGGNGWAVEIKPKWAFLANPAHLSDETKETKGSYCRFCMHTHQRFIKDPAKFKTEYCPLDLFSGDRERQCGQGDRWLAPTPESWMATGKAKHRHQKGDTGITLMLSSYMWSKGWFLGFYLEAHSWRRNGME
;
A
#
# COMPACT_ATOMS: atom_id res chain seq x y z
N MET A 1 -25.61 12.27 -22.67
CA MET A 1 -24.19 12.27 -22.32
C MET A 1 -23.70 10.84 -22.47
N SER A 2 -22.99 10.55 -23.55
CA SER A 2 -22.47 9.21 -23.81
C SER A 2 -21.46 8.85 -22.72
N LEU A 3 -21.63 7.69 -22.09
CA LEU A 3 -20.61 7.16 -21.17
C LEU A 3 -19.28 7.12 -21.93
N PRO A 4 -18.17 7.60 -21.35
CA PRO A 4 -16.87 7.49 -21.99
C PRO A 4 -16.61 6.01 -22.30
N ASN A 5 -16.17 5.72 -23.53
CA ASN A 5 -15.76 4.37 -23.92
C ASN A 5 -14.83 3.80 -22.84
N PRO A 6 -15.02 2.54 -22.39
CA PRO A 6 -14.17 1.95 -21.38
C PRO A 6 -12.74 1.98 -21.90
N VAL A 7 -11.87 2.71 -21.19
CA VAL A 7 -10.43 2.69 -21.46
C VAL A 7 -9.99 1.23 -21.44
N PRO A 8 -9.29 0.73 -22.47
CA PRO A 8 -8.82 -0.65 -22.49
C PRO A 8 -8.05 -0.94 -21.20
N LYS A 9 -8.49 -1.93 -20.43
CA LYS A 9 -7.78 -2.34 -19.22
C LYS A 9 -6.45 -2.92 -19.64
N ALA A 10 -5.34 -2.40 -19.10
CA ALA A 10 -4.01 -2.89 -19.42
C ALA A 10 -3.92 -4.40 -19.13
N ASP A 11 -3.53 -5.19 -20.11
CA ASP A 11 -3.35 -6.64 -19.94
C ASP A 11 -1.89 -6.94 -19.63
N VAL A 12 -1.60 -7.07 -18.33
CA VAL A 12 -0.25 -7.29 -17.83
C VAL A 12 0.30 -8.64 -18.31
N SER A 13 -0.57 -9.59 -18.68
CA SER A 13 -0.12 -10.88 -19.21
C SER A 13 0.52 -10.80 -20.60
N GLN A 14 0.41 -9.65 -21.28
CA GLN A 14 1.15 -9.37 -22.52
C GLN A 14 2.64 -9.04 -22.28
N THR A 15 3.03 -8.80 -21.02
CA THR A 15 4.43 -8.59 -20.61
C THR A 15 5.06 -9.90 -20.14
N HIS A 16 6.39 -9.94 -20.05
CA HIS A 16 7.07 -11.07 -19.44
C HIS A 16 7.20 -10.88 -17.92
N PRO A 17 7.09 -11.94 -17.08
CA PRO A 17 7.34 -11.82 -15.64
C PRO A 17 8.73 -11.26 -15.27
N HIS A 18 9.70 -11.31 -16.20
CA HIS A 18 11.02 -10.70 -16.01
C HIS A 18 11.01 -9.18 -16.12
N ASP A 19 10.01 -8.63 -16.78
CA ASP A 19 9.79 -7.20 -16.91
C ASP A 19 9.34 -6.60 -15.58
N TRP A 20 9.04 -7.41 -14.57
CA TRP A 20 8.57 -6.95 -13.26
C TRP A 20 9.59 -7.28 -12.16
N SER A 21 9.92 -6.25 -11.38
CA SER A 21 10.90 -6.31 -10.30
C SER A 21 10.24 -6.06 -8.96
N TYR A 22 10.36 -7.00 -8.02
CA TYR A 22 9.85 -6.82 -6.65
C TYR A 22 10.42 -5.54 -6.02
N VAL A 23 9.53 -4.75 -5.41
CA VAL A 23 9.85 -3.48 -4.74
C VAL A 23 9.63 -3.62 -3.23
N SER A 24 8.38 -3.87 -2.83
CA SER A 24 7.97 -3.88 -1.43
C SER A 24 6.68 -4.67 -1.24
N GLU A 25 6.34 -4.94 0.02
CA GLU A 25 5.05 -5.53 0.38
C GLU A 25 4.52 -4.99 1.72
N GLY A 26 3.20 -4.89 1.79
CA GLY A 26 2.44 -4.61 3.01
C GLY A 26 1.76 -5.88 3.55
N GLY A 27 0.74 -5.71 4.39
CA GLY A 27 -0.06 -6.85 4.86
C GLY A 27 -0.96 -7.46 3.78
N ALA A 28 -1.58 -6.61 2.95
CA ALA A 28 -2.60 -7.05 1.98
C ALA A 28 -2.12 -7.10 0.53
N THR A 29 -0.97 -6.48 0.22
CA THR A 29 -0.54 -6.21 -1.15
C THR A 29 0.97 -6.37 -1.29
N ILE A 30 1.40 -6.87 -2.44
CA ILE A 30 2.79 -6.90 -2.90
C ILE A 30 2.93 -6.01 -4.15
N VAL A 31 4.09 -5.37 -4.32
CA VAL A 31 4.33 -4.36 -5.35
C VAL A 31 5.54 -4.75 -6.21
N PHE A 32 5.38 -4.66 -7.53
CA PHE A 32 6.43 -4.87 -8.52
C PHE A 32 6.55 -3.65 -9.43
N SER A 33 7.76 -3.14 -9.67
CA SER A 33 8.01 -2.07 -10.64
C SER A 33 8.27 -2.63 -12.02
N TYR A 34 7.77 -1.94 -13.05
CA TYR A 34 8.03 -2.30 -14.44
C TYR A 34 9.44 -1.88 -14.87
N SER A 35 10.21 -2.86 -15.31
CA SER A 35 11.59 -2.77 -15.79
C SER A 35 11.79 -3.43 -17.16
N GLY A 36 10.70 -3.62 -17.92
CA GLY A 36 10.72 -4.20 -19.27
C GLY A 36 11.07 -3.20 -20.38
N PRO A 37 10.90 -3.60 -21.66
CA PRO A 37 11.06 -2.71 -22.81
C PRO A 37 10.14 -1.47 -22.73
N PRO A 38 10.45 -0.37 -23.44
CA PRO A 38 9.59 0.80 -23.47
C PRO A 38 8.15 0.45 -23.85
N SER A 39 7.20 0.83 -23.00
CA SER A 39 5.78 0.57 -23.18
C SER A 39 4.98 1.79 -22.75
N LYS A 40 4.02 2.22 -23.59
CA LYS A 40 3.12 3.34 -23.25
C LYS A 40 2.23 3.03 -22.04
N GLU A 41 1.92 1.75 -21.84
CA GLU A 41 1.03 1.30 -20.76
C GLU A 41 1.76 1.07 -19.45
N PHE A 42 2.99 0.53 -19.51
CA PHE A 42 3.68 0.02 -18.32
C PHE A 42 4.90 0.83 -17.90
N SER A 43 5.52 1.63 -18.77
CA SER A 43 6.68 2.44 -18.38
C SER A 43 6.32 3.45 -17.30
N GLY A 44 7.13 3.50 -16.23
CA GLY A 44 6.90 4.37 -15.07
C GLY A 44 5.73 3.91 -14.19
N THR A 45 5.40 2.61 -14.20
CA THR A 45 4.32 2.05 -13.38
C THR A 45 4.78 0.91 -12.47
N VAL A 46 3.98 0.65 -11.44
CA VAL A 46 4.07 -0.52 -10.59
C VAL A 46 2.80 -1.36 -10.70
N LEU A 47 2.95 -2.67 -10.60
CA LEU A 47 1.88 -3.63 -10.44
C LEU A 47 1.69 -3.96 -8.96
N ARG A 48 0.47 -3.76 -8.45
CA ARG A 48 0.04 -4.10 -7.10
C ARG A 48 -0.87 -5.33 -7.15
N LEU A 49 -0.49 -6.37 -6.41
CA LEU A 49 -1.21 -7.64 -6.37
C LEU A 49 -1.67 -7.95 -4.96
N ARG A 50 -2.86 -8.55 -4.83
CA ARG A 50 -3.42 -8.99 -3.55
C ARG A 50 -2.69 -10.22 -3.04
N LYS A 51 -2.64 -10.33 -1.71
CA LYS A 51 -2.09 -11.48 -1.01
C LYS A 51 -3.20 -12.23 -0.28
N ILE A 52 -2.99 -13.52 -0.13
CA ILE A 52 -3.79 -14.42 0.71
C ILE A 52 -2.88 -15.03 1.77
N THR A 53 -3.43 -15.26 2.97
CA THR A 53 -2.68 -15.88 4.06
C THR A 53 -2.40 -17.35 3.73
N ALA A 54 -1.23 -17.83 4.13
CA ALA A 54 -0.82 -19.21 3.88
C ALA A 54 -1.65 -20.22 4.71
N GLN A 55 -2.13 -19.78 5.88
CA GLN A 55 -3.08 -20.47 6.74
C GLN A 55 -4.46 -19.78 6.59
N PRO A 56 -5.58 -20.51 6.51
CA PRO A 56 -6.88 -19.87 6.70
C PRO A 56 -6.87 -19.18 8.08
N PRO A 57 -7.52 -18.01 8.23
CA PRO A 57 -7.76 -17.49 9.57
C PRO A 57 -8.45 -18.59 10.40
N PRO A 58 -8.18 -18.70 11.73
CA PRO A 58 -9.02 -19.52 12.59
C PRO A 58 -10.46 -19.14 12.26
N GLN A 59 -11.31 -20.14 11.97
CA GLN A 59 -12.72 -19.90 11.73
C GLN A 59 -13.26 -19.16 12.97
N GLU A 60 -13.39 -17.84 12.89
CA GLU A 60 -14.23 -17.13 13.84
C GLU A 60 -15.63 -17.72 13.63
N ILE A 61 -16.14 -18.35 14.67
CA ILE A 61 -17.47 -18.94 14.73
C ILE A 61 -18.46 -17.77 14.66
N TYR A 62 -18.67 -17.23 13.46
CA TYR A 62 -19.88 -16.49 13.15
C TYR A 62 -20.97 -17.55 13.03
N LYS A 63 -21.74 -17.75 14.11
CA LYS A 63 -23.01 -18.44 14.03
C LYS A 63 -23.93 -17.56 13.17
N PRO A 64 -24.33 -17.98 11.97
CA PRO A 64 -25.42 -17.32 11.27
C PRO A 64 -26.66 -17.41 12.17
N LEU A 65 -27.42 -16.31 12.30
CA LEU A 65 -28.76 -16.41 12.86
C LEU A 65 -29.58 -17.37 11.98
N ASP A 66 -30.17 -18.37 12.62
CA ASP A 66 -31.00 -19.40 12.01
C ASP A 66 -32.13 -18.79 11.18
N ILE A 67 -32.07 -18.93 9.86
CA ILE A 67 -33.26 -18.98 8.98
C ILE A 67 -33.03 -20.04 7.90
N ALA A 68 -33.73 -21.18 8.10
CA ALA A 68 -34.23 -22.20 7.16
C ALA A 68 -33.25 -22.78 6.12
N GLU A 69 -32.78 -24.03 6.30
CA GLU A 69 -33.46 -25.29 5.94
C GLU A 69 -33.79 -25.44 4.44
N GLY A 70 -33.14 -26.43 3.82
CA GLY A 70 -33.64 -27.12 2.63
C GLY A 70 -32.77 -26.96 1.37
N ILE A 71 -31.98 -27.99 1.05
CA ILE A 71 -32.04 -28.80 -0.18
C ILE A 71 -30.67 -29.45 -0.45
N ASP A 72 -30.66 -30.76 -0.17
CA ASP A 72 -30.13 -31.93 -0.88
C ASP A 72 -28.69 -32.06 -1.41
N GLN A 73 -28.29 -33.32 -1.25
CA GLN A 73 -27.04 -34.05 -1.47
C GLN A 73 -26.59 -34.23 -2.93
N ALA A 74 -25.31 -34.63 -3.02
CA ALA A 74 -24.65 -35.39 -4.10
C ALA A 74 -24.26 -34.56 -5.34
N SER A 75 -23.14 -34.77 -6.03
CA SER A 75 -22.10 -35.82 -6.01
C SER A 75 -20.84 -35.28 -6.68
N SER A 76 -19.73 -35.92 -6.38
CA SER A 76 -18.43 -35.83 -7.05
C SER A 76 -18.50 -36.25 -8.51
N GLU A 77 -18.03 -35.41 -9.43
CA GLU A 77 -17.52 -35.82 -10.74
C GLU A 77 -16.29 -34.98 -11.10
N GLU A 78 -15.23 -35.70 -11.51
CA GLU A 78 -14.03 -35.18 -12.17
C GLU A 78 -14.43 -34.81 -13.61
N ASP A 79 -14.10 -33.60 -14.10
CA ASP A 79 -14.18 -33.33 -15.53
C ASP A 79 -13.21 -32.23 -16.00
N ASP A 80 -12.91 -32.37 -17.28
CA ASP A 80 -11.71 -32.08 -18.03
C ASP A 80 -11.49 -30.59 -18.37
N GLY A 81 -10.26 -30.31 -18.78
CA GLY A 81 -9.85 -28.97 -19.20
C GLY A 81 -10.56 -28.49 -20.47
N TYR A 82 -11.38 -27.45 -20.35
CA TYR A 82 -11.78 -26.62 -21.48
C TYR A 82 -11.66 -25.12 -21.14
N ASP A 83 -10.71 -24.46 -21.78
CA ASP A 83 -10.46 -23.02 -21.71
C ASP A 83 -11.62 -22.26 -22.35
N THR A 84 -12.65 -21.97 -21.55
CA THR A 84 -13.78 -21.12 -21.96
C THR A 84 -13.43 -19.66 -21.69
N SER A 85 -12.74 -19.04 -22.64
CA SER A 85 -12.69 -17.59 -22.79
C SER A 85 -14.09 -17.07 -23.15
N SER A 86 -14.79 -16.36 -22.24
CA SER A 86 -15.36 -15.02 -22.52
C SER A 86 -16.40 -14.43 -21.54
N SER A 87 -16.89 -15.11 -20.48
CA SER A 87 -17.90 -14.52 -19.59
C SER A 87 -17.46 -14.24 -18.15
N GLU A 88 -16.54 -15.01 -17.57
CA GLU A 88 -16.22 -14.91 -16.13
C GLU A 88 -15.25 -13.77 -15.74
N ASP A 89 -14.70 -13.03 -16.72
CA ASP A 89 -13.82 -11.88 -16.44
C ASP A 89 -14.63 -10.65 -15.96
N GLU A 90 -15.94 -10.62 -16.25
CA GLU A 90 -16.83 -9.52 -15.88
C GLU A 90 -17.23 -9.58 -14.40
N ASP A 91 -17.35 -10.78 -13.82
CA ASP A 91 -17.90 -10.98 -12.47
C ASP A 91 -16.98 -10.57 -11.32
N GLU A 92 -15.65 -10.49 -11.53
CA GLU A 92 -14.77 -10.04 -10.45
C GLU A 92 -15.04 -8.54 -10.15
N PRO A 93 -15.42 -8.16 -8.92
CA PRO A 93 -15.68 -6.76 -8.61
C PRO A 93 -14.44 -5.89 -8.82
N GLU A 94 -14.66 -4.59 -9.05
CA GLU A 94 -13.58 -3.60 -9.10
C GLU A 94 -12.73 -3.64 -7.82
N ASP A 95 -11.41 -3.45 -7.92
CA ASP A 95 -10.56 -3.42 -6.72
C ASP A 95 -11.03 -2.28 -5.79
N PRO A 96 -11.32 -2.58 -4.50
CA PRO A 96 -11.84 -1.58 -3.58
C PRO A 96 -10.97 -0.34 -3.44
N THR A 97 -9.66 -0.44 -3.68
CA THR A 97 -8.72 0.69 -3.63
C THR A 97 -8.97 1.69 -4.76
N ILE A 98 -9.28 1.20 -5.98
CA ILE A 98 -9.58 2.06 -7.13
C ILE A 98 -10.93 2.75 -6.90
N ALA A 99 -11.94 1.97 -6.53
CA ALA A 99 -13.28 2.48 -6.23
C ALA A 99 -13.25 3.53 -5.10
N PHE A 100 -12.49 3.26 -4.04
CA PHE A 100 -12.37 4.18 -2.90
C PHE A 100 -11.59 5.45 -3.27
N GLN A 101 -10.47 5.34 -4.00
CA GLN A 101 -9.72 6.51 -4.41
C GLN A 101 -10.56 7.42 -5.31
N SER A 102 -11.27 6.84 -6.29
CA SER A 102 -12.06 7.62 -7.26
C SER A 102 -13.29 8.27 -6.62
N ARG A 103 -13.96 7.60 -5.67
CA ARG A 103 -15.23 8.08 -5.10
C ARG A 103 -15.06 8.94 -3.85
N ILE A 104 -13.99 8.71 -3.08
CA ILE A 104 -13.79 9.29 -1.75
C ILE A 104 -12.48 10.07 -1.67
N THR A 105 -11.34 9.44 -1.92
CA THR A 105 -10.03 10.10 -1.70
C THR A 105 -9.83 11.31 -2.61
N SER A 106 -10.25 11.22 -3.88
CA SER A 106 -10.19 12.31 -4.87
C SER A 106 -10.97 13.57 -4.49
N LYS A 107 -11.95 13.45 -3.58
CA LYS A 107 -12.73 14.59 -3.08
C LYS A 107 -12.03 15.34 -1.94
N LEU A 108 -10.99 14.73 -1.36
CA LEU A 108 -10.33 15.20 -0.13
C LEU A 108 -8.87 15.56 -0.38
N ILE A 109 -8.21 14.88 -1.32
CA ILE A 109 -6.82 15.13 -1.71
C ILE A 109 -6.80 15.64 -3.15
N PRO A 110 -6.09 16.74 -3.43
CA PRO A 110 -5.89 17.22 -4.79
C PRO A 110 -5.30 16.14 -5.73
N PRO A 111 -5.78 16.03 -6.99
CA PRO A 111 -5.35 15.00 -7.92
C PRO A 111 -3.83 14.92 -8.16
N GLU A 112 -3.12 16.04 -8.08
CA GLU A 112 -1.67 16.13 -8.23
C GLU A 112 -0.87 15.39 -7.16
N HIS A 113 -1.50 15.12 -6.00
CA HIS A 113 -0.91 14.34 -4.91
C HIS A 113 -1.38 12.88 -4.90
N LEU A 114 -2.25 12.49 -5.83
CA LEU A 114 -2.78 11.15 -5.92
C LEU A 114 -2.04 10.33 -6.98
N PRO A 115 -1.67 9.07 -6.68
CA PRO A 115 -1.18 8.18 -7.71
C PRO A 115 -2.30 7.85 -8.69
N ARG A 116 -1.96 7.71 -9.97
CA ARG A 116 -2.84 7.04 -10.93
C ARG A 116 -3.03 5.61 -10.46
N LEU A 117 -4.26 5.13 -10.43
CA LEU A 117 -4.62 3.74 -10.13
C LEU A 117 -5.56 3.25 -11.23
N GLU A 118 -5.16 2.20 -11.94
CA GLU A 118 -5.89 1.65 -13.09
C GLU A 118 -6.04 0.13 -12.93
N PRO A 119 -7.20 -0.44 -13.29
CA PRO A 119 -7.38 -1.89 -13.25
C PRO A 119 -6.53 -2.55 -14.33
N ALA A 120 -5.91 -3.67 -13.98
CA ALA A 120 -5.14 -4.48 -14.90
C ALA A 120 -5.67 -5.91 -14.97
N LYS A 121 -5.70 -6.48 -16.18
CA LYS A 121 -6.03 -7.90 -16.39
C LYS A 121 -4.83 -8.76 -16.03
N LEU A 122 -5.11 -9.86 -15.34
CA LEU A 122 -4.13 -10.84 -14.90
C LEU A 122 -4.49 -12.22 -15.44
N LYS A 123 -3.47 -13.04 -15.68
CA LYS A 123 -3.64 -14.46 -15.96
C LYS A 123 -2.95 -15.27 -14.88
N ARG A 124 -3.57 -16.37 -14.46
CA ARG A 124 -3.05 -17.24 -13.39
C ARG A 124 -1.61 -17.69 -13.64
N HIS A 125 -1.31 -18.19 -14.84
CA HIS A 125 0.04 -18.65 -15.19
C HIS A 125 1.10 -17.54 -15.11
N PHE A 126 0.72 -16.30 -15.40
CA PHE A 126 1.60 -15.13 -15.26
C PHE A 126 1.88 -14.88 -13.77
N LEU A 127 0.83 -14.90 -12.93
CA LEU A 127 0.96 -14.70 -11.48
C LEU A 127 1.81 -15.79 -10.82
N GLU A 128 1.64 -17.05 -11.20
CA GLU A 128 2.45 -18.16 -10.67
C GLU A 128 3.94 -18.00 -11.00
N LYS A 129 4.27 -17.60 -12.23
CA LYS A 129 5.66 -17.31 -12.64
C LYS A 129 6.21 -16.09 -11.91
N LEU A 130 5.41 -15.04 -11.76
CA LEU A 130 5.81 -13.82 -11.06
C LEU A 130 6.01 -14.07 -9.56
N ALA A 131 5.14 -14.85 -8.93
CA ALA A 131 5.24 -15.25 -7.52
C ALA A 131 6.55 -16.00 -7.25
N LYS A 132 6.86 -17.04 -8.06
CA LYS A 132 8.13 -17.79 -7.96
C LYS A 132 9.37 -16.89 -8.04
N ARG A 133 9.32 -15.83 -8.86
CA ARG A 133 10.40 -14.86 -8.98
C ARG A 133 10.45 -13.89 -7.81
N GLY A 134 9.29 -13.36 -7.41
CA GLY A 134 9.14 -12.43 -6.30
C GLY A 134 9.60 -13.04 -4.98
N ASP A 135 9.22 -14.29 -4.73
CA ASP A 135 9.58 -15.03 -3.51
C ASP A 135 11.09 -15.13 -3.28
N LYS A 136 11.93 -15.03 -4.31
CA LYS A 136 13.40 -14.99 -4.12
C LYS A 136 13.87 -13.74 -3.36
N LYS A 137 13.11 -12.64 -3.43
CA LYS A 137 13.45 -11.34 -2.83
C LYS A 137 12.63 -10.99 -1.59
N ARG A 138 11.54 -11.72 -1.32
CA ARG A 138 10.68 -11.47 -0.17
C ARG A 138 11.40 -11.85 1.14
N PRO A 139 11.21 -11.09 2.25
CA PRO A 139 11.69 -11.49 3.56
C PRO A 139 11.07 -12.81 4.02
N GLN A 140 11.83 -13.68 4.69
CA GLN A 140 11.33 -15.00 5.12
C GLN A 140 10.06 -14.88 5.98
N SER A 141 10.07 -13.95 6.94
CA SER A 141 8.93 -13.66 7.82
C SER A 141 7.63 -13.26 7.10
N ARG A 142 7.70 -12.84 5.84
CA ARG A 142 6.52 -12.56 5.01
C ARG A 142 6.05 -13.80 4.25
N LYS A 143 6.99 -14.60 3.73
CA LYS A 143 6.68 -15.86 3.04
C LYS A 143 5.96 -16.85 3.96
N ASP A 144 6.34 -16.86 5.23
CA ASP A 144 5.73 -17.75 6.23
C ASP A 144 4.27 -17.39 6.54
N VAL A 145 3.84 -16.15 6.25
CA VAL A 145 2.52 -15.62 6.61
C VAL A 145 1.58 -15.59 5.41
N ASP A 146 2.07 -15.20 4.23
CA ASP A 146 1.22 -14.92 3.08
C ASP A 146 1.92 -15.13 1.71
N ARG A 147 1.10 -15.25 0.68
CA ARG A 147 1.50 -15.43 -0.73
C ARG A 147 0.64 -14.59 -1.67
N ILE A 148 1.11 -14.42 -2.90
CA ILE A 148 0.30 -13.80 -3.96
C ILE A 148 -0.95 -14.64 -4.19
N ASP A 149 -2.10 -13.99 -4.29
CA ASP A 149 -3.32 -14.65 -4.72
C ASP A 149 -3.30 -14.87 -6.23
N THR A 150 -2.97 -16.09 -6.66
CA THR A 150 -2.86 -16.46 -8.07
C THR A 150 -4.22 -16.69 -8.74
N HIS A 151 -5.32 -16.68 -7.99
CA HIS A 151 -6.68 -16.83 -8.52
C HIS A 151 -7.30 -15.49 -8.93
N LYS A 152 -6.66 -14.35 -8.57
CA LYS A 152 -7.11 -13.03 -8.98
C LYS A 152 -6.96 -12.83 -10.49
N LYS A 153 -8.05 -12.38 -11.12
CA LYS A 153 -8.09 -12.02 -12.55
C LYS A 153 -7.85 -10.52 -12.75
N LYS A 154 -8.00 -9.70 -11.70
CA LYS A 154 -7.76 -8.26 -11.68
C LYS A 154 -6.67 -7.84 -10.69
N GLY A 155 -5.79 -6.97 -11.14
CA GLY A 155 -4.76 -6.29 -10.34
C GLY A 155 -4.86 -4.78 -10.48
N VAL A 156 -3.91 -4.06 -9.88
CA VAL A 156 -3.86 -2.59 -9.98
C VAL A 156 -2.51 -2.16 -10.55
N ILE A 157 -2.53 -1.44 -11.66
CA ILE A 157 -1.39 -0.66 -12.15
C ILE A 157 -1.45 0.71 -11.49
N ALA A 158 -0.31 1.15 -10.96
CA ALA A 158 -0.19 2.43 -10.29
C ALA A 158 1.04 3.20 -10.77
N THR A 159 1.06 4.52 -10.61
CA THR A 159 2.26 5.33 -10.84
C THR A 159 3.45 4.77 -10.05
N ASP A 160 4.59 4.58 -10.70
CA ASP A 160 5.84 4.28 -10.01
C ASP A 160 6.46 5.56 -9.47
N LEU A 161 6.42 5.67 -8.15
CA LEU A 161 6.85 6.86 -7.44
C LEU A 161 8.27 6.71 -6.88
N ILE A 162 8.93 5.58 -7.13
CA ILE A 162 10.33 5.34 -6.77
C ILE A 162 11.21 5.04 -7.98
N GLY A 163 10.62 4.76 -9.14
CA GLY A 163 11.33 4.37 -10.37
C GLY A 163 11.93 5.53 -11.18
N GLY A 164 11.73 6.79 -10.74
CA GLY A 164 12.28 7.97 -11.39
C GLY A 164 13.78 8.19 -11.11
N ASN A 165 14.36 9.20 -11.76
CA ASN A 165 15.72 9.66 -11.44
C ASN A 165 15.68 10.44 -10.12
N GLY A 166 16.47 10.02 -9.12
CA GLY A 166 16.62 10.75 -7.85
C GLY A 166 16.44 9.88 -6.62
N TRP A 167 16.09 10.54 -5.52
CA TRP A 167 15.84 9.90 -4.23
C TRP A 167 14.35 9.91 -3.92
N ALA A 168 13.84 8.76 -3.48
CA ALA A 168 12.47 8.64 -3.00
C ALA A 168 12.48 8.27 -1.51
N VAL A 169 11.62 8.94 -0.74
CA VAL A 169 11.44 8.68 0.69
C VAL A 169 9.97 8.38 0.95
N GLU A 170 9.69 7.16 1.41
CA GLU A 170 8.35 6.78 1.89
C GLU A 170 8.23 7.13 3.37
N ILE A 171 7.20 7.91 3.72
CA ILE A 171 6.84 8.22 5.11
C ILE A 171 5.44 7.68 5.39
N LYS A 172 5.29 6.92 6.48
CA LYS A 172 3.99 6.51 7.03
C LYS A 172 3.70 7.34 8.28
N PRO A 173 2.99 8.47 8.15
CA PRO A 173 2.89 9.48 9.20
C PRO A 173 2.18 9.02 10.47
N LYS A 174 1.33 7.99 10.39
CA LYS A 174 0.47 7.55 11.51
C LYS A 174 -0.49 8.66 11.96
N TRP A 175 -1.05 8.51 13.15
CA TRP A 175 -2.10 9.37 13.69
C TRP A 175 -1.52 10.56 14.43
N ALA A 176 -1.89 11.76 14.02
CA ALA A 176 -1.23 13.00 14.43
C ALA A 176 -2.08 13.92 15.32
N PHE A 177 -3.06 13.37 16.03
CA PHE A 177 -3.81 14.12 17.05
C PHE A 177 -4.17 13.24 18.25
N LEU A 178 -4.47 13.87 19.39
CA LEU A 178 -4.87 13.19 20.60
C LEU A 178 -6.37 12.87 20.57
N ALA A 179 -6.79 11.83 21.29
CA ALA A 179 -8.20 11.45 21.33
C ALA A 179 -9.02 12.55 22.02
N ASN A 180 -10.25 12.77 21.55
CA ASN A 180 -11.15 13.74 22.18
C ASN A 180 -11.50 13.27 23.62
N PRO A 181 -11.15 14.05 24.67
CA PRO A 181 -11.39 13.67 26.06
C PRO A 181 -12.87 13.45 26.41
N ALA A 182 -13.81 14.01 25.64
CA ALA A 182 -15.25 13.84 25.85
C ALA A 182 -15.75 12.41 25.58
N HIS A 183 -14.96 11.59 24.88
CA HIS A 183 -15.32 10.21 24.51
C HIS A 183 -14.39 9.17 25.15
N LEU A 184 -13.64 9.56 26.18
CA LEU A 184 -12.74 8.68 26.91
C LEU A 184 -13.35 8.30 28.26
N SER A 185 -13.20 7.03 28.64
CA SER A 185 -13.50 6.59 30.01
C SER A 185 -12.50 7.19 30.98
N ASP A 186 -12.91 7.39 32.23
CA ASP A 186 -12.03 7.95 33.25
C ASP A 186 -10.74 7.13 33.43
N GLU A 187 -10.78 5.80 33.23
CA GLU A 187 -9.60 4.95 33.36
C GLU A 187 -8.53 5.22 32.28
N THR A 188 -8.94 5.68 31.09
CA THR A 188 -8.02 5.83 29.95
C THR A 188 -7.78 7.29 29.54
N LYS A 189 -8.55 8.22 30.12
CA LYS A 189 -8.58 9.63 29.75
C LYS A 189 -7.24 10.33 29.97
N GLU A 190 -6.61 10.11 31.12
CA GLU A 190 -5.29 10.70 31.44
C GLU A 190 -4.22 10.28 30.42
N THR A 191 -4.08 8.97 30.20
CA THR A 191 -3.06 8.42 29.31
C THR A 191 -3.32 8.78 27.84
N LYS A 192 -4.55 8.54 27.33
CA LYS A 192 -4.88 8.79 25.91
C LYS A 192 -5.04 10.28 25.58
N GLY A 193 -5.24 11.12 26.61
CA GLY A 193 -5.26 12.56 26.50
C GLY A 193 -3.87 13.21 26.54
N SER A 194 -2.84 12.49 27.00
CA SER A 194 -1.47 13.01 27.12
C SER A 194 -0.50 12.42 26.09
N TYR A 195 -0.73 11.19 25.64
CA TYR A 195 0.17 10.47 24.74
C TYR A 195 -0.51 10.11 23.42
N CYS A 196 0.21 10.31 22.32
CA CYS A 196 -0.30 9.92 21.02
C CYS A 196 -0.37 8.39 20.89
N ARG A 197 -1.30 7.93 20.04
CA ARG A 197 -1.52 6.50 19.80
C ARG A 197 -0.27 5.77 19.31
N PHE A 198 0.57 6.44 18.52
CA PHE A 198 1.81 5.84 18.04
C PHE A 198 2.78 5.58 19.19
N CYS A 199 3.09 6.58 20.02
CA CYS A 199 4.01 6.44 21.14
C CYS A 199 3.56 5.36 22.13
N MET A 200 2.27 5.31 22.49
CA MET A 200 1.75 4.26 23.37
C MET A 200 1.94 2.86 22.77
N HIS A 201 1.63 2.68 21.48
CA HIS A 201 1.77 1.38 20.81
C HIS A 201 3.23 0.98 20.61
N THR A 202 4.10 1.94 20.34
CA THR A 202 5.56 1.74 20.29
C THR A 202 6.08 1.31 21.65
N HIS A 203 5.67 1.97 22.74
CA HIS A 203 6.07 1.59 24.10
C HIS A 203 5.66 0.15 24.43
N GLN A 204 4.42 -0.24 24.10
CA GLN A 204 3.95 -1.62 24.28
C GLN A 204 4.80 -2.65 23.50
N ARG A 205 5.25 -2.31 22.30
CA ARG A 205 6.12 -3.18 21.48
C ARG A 205 7.55 -3.20 21.99
N PHE A 206 8.05 -2.06 22.44
CA PHE A 206 9.36 -1.90 23.06
C PHE A 206 9.50 -2.80 24.29
N ILE A 207 8.47 -2.90 25.14
CA ILE A 207 8.47 -3.83 26.28
C ILE A 207 8.68 -5.29 25.83
N LYS A 208 8.17 -5.68 24.65
CA LYS A 208 8.29 -7.06 24.13
C LYS A 208 9.64 -7.33 23.47
N ASP A 209 10.20 -6.34 22.78
CA ASP A 209 11.46 -6.47 22.05
C ASP A 209 12.15 -5.09 21.95
N PRO A 210 12.90 -4.69 22.99
CA PRO A 210 13.53 -3.37 23.06
C PRO A 210 14.52 -3.09 21.93
N ALA A 211 15.21 -4.13 21.45
CA ALA A 211 16.20 -4.03 20.39
C ALA A 211 15.56 -3.67 19.03
N LYS A 212 14.29 -4.03 18.84
CA LYS A 212 13.57 -3.88 17.56
C LYS A 212 12.73 -2.61 17.47
N PHE A 213 12.26 -2.07 18.59
CA PHE A 213 11.24 -1.01 18.62
C PHE A 213 11.70 0.29 19.30
N LYS A 214 13.00 0.60 19.18
CA LYS A 214 13.54 1.88 19.65
C LYS A 214 13.34 2.95 18.58
N THR A 215 12.46 3.90 18.86
CA THR A 215 12.22 5.07 18.01
C THR A 215 11.95 6.30 18.85
N GLU A 216 12.40 7.43 18.33
CA GLU A 216 12.11 8.75 18.88
C GLU A 216 10.96 9.44 18.14
N TYR A 217 10.36 8.75 17.15
CA TYR A 217 9.26 9.28 16.38
C TYR A 217 8.01 9.59 17.22
N CYS A 218 7.57 10.85 17.18
CA CYS A 218 6.18 11.22 17.45
C CYS A 218 5.50 11.88 16.22
N PRO A 219 4.36 11.34 15.75
CA PRO A 219 3.54 11.99 14.71
C PRO A 219 3.12 13.42 15.06
N LEU A 220 2.91 13.74 16.34
CA LEU A 220 2.53 15.09 16.74
C LEU A 220 3.61 16.12 16.41
N ASP A 221 4.88 15.72 16.33
CA ASP A 221 5.98 16.61 15.94
C ASP A 221 5.96 16.85 14.43
N LEU A 222 5.77 15.80 13.63
CA LEU A 222 5.71 15.90 12.17
C LEU A 222 4.60 16.85 11.70
N PHE A 223 3.43 16.81 12.36
CA PHE A 223 2.27 17.65 12.02
C PHE A 223 2.12 18.90 12.89
N SER A 224 3.15 19.26 13.67
CA SER A 224 3.07 20.41 14.59
C SER A 224 3.02 21.77 13.90
N GLY A 225 3.51 21.87 12.66
CA GLY A 225 3.79 23.16 12.00
C GLY A 225 5.05 23.87 12.54
N ASP A 226 5.68 23.33 13.57
CA ASP A 226 6.90 23.84 14.18
C ASP A 226 8.12 23.19 13.50
N ARG A 227 8.93 24.03 12.85
CA ARG A 227 10.12 23.58 12.13
C ARG A 227 11.16 22.95 13.05
N GLU A 228 11.31 23.40 14.30
CA GLU A 228 12.27 22.79 15.22
C GLU A 228 11.82 21.39 15.65
N ARG A 229 10.51 21.16 15.82
CA ARG A 229 9.98 19.82 16.11
C ARG A 229 10.07 18.88 14.91
N GLN A 230 9.86 19.41 13.70
CA GLN A 230 9.97 18.67 12.45
C GLN A 230 11.43 18.33 12.09
N CYS A 231 12.34 19.32 12.20
CA CYS A 231 13.76 19.22 11.81
C CYS A 231 14.68 18.78 12.94
N GLY A 232 14.38 19.05 14.20
CA GLY A 232 15.20 18.69 15.37
C GLY A 232 15.27 17.19 15.62
N GLN A 233 14.41 16.43 14.95
CA GLN A 233 14.49 14.98 14.84
C GLN A 233 15.17 14.51 13.55
N GLY A 234 15.54 15.42 12.63
CA GLY A 234 16.18 15.23 11.31
C GLY A 234 17.25 14.15 11.25
N ASP A 235 18.30 14.31 12.05
CA ASP A 235 19.43 13.39 12.12
C ASP A 235 19.11 12.11 12.92
N ARG A 236 17.98 12.09 13.63
CA ARG A 236 17.51 10.99 14.48
C ARG A 236 16.47 10.09 13.80
N TRP A 237 15.72 10.64 12.85
CA TRP A 237 14.77 9.93 11.97
C TRP A 237 15.48 8.91 11.07
N LEU A 238 16.73 9.20 10.70
CA LEU A 238 17.54 8.41 9.77
C LEU A 238 18.35 7.32 10.48
N ALA A 239 18.16 7.13 11.78
CA ALA A 239 18.78 6.03 12.51
C ALA A 239 18.35 4.68 11.87
N PRO A 240 19.28 3.74 11.65
CA PRO A 240 19.01 2.50 10.95
C PRO A 240 18.32 1.52 11.89
N THR A 241 17.06 1.79 12.24
CA THR A 241 16.18 0.75 12.77
C THR A 241 15.26 0.30 11.63
N PRO A 242 15.04 -1.02 11.45
CA PRO A 242 14.22 -1.57 10.38
C PRO A 242 12.73 -1.34 10.69
N GLU A 243 12.34 -0.07 10.84
CA GLU A 243 11.01 0.29 11.27
C GLU A 243 10.10 0.59 10.08
N SER A 244 8.86 0.10 10.18
CA SER A 244 7.87 0.18 9.12
C SER A 244 7.36 1.59 8.76
N TRP A 245 7.92 2.66 9.34
CA TRP A 245 7.39 4.03 9.20
C TRP A 245 8.21 4.94 8.27
N MET A 246 9.50 4.65 8.04
CA MET A 246 10.31 5.33 7.02
C MET A 246 11.06 4.29 6.18
N ALA A 247 11.07 4.48 4.86
CA ALA A 247 11.89 3.70 3.95
C ALA A 247 12.55 4.62 2.91
N THR A 248 13.83 4.39 2.63
CA THR A 248 14.58 5.10 1.59
C THR A 248 14.85 4.18 0.40
N GLY A 249 14.70 4.70 -0.81
CA GLY A 249 15.03 3.99 -2.05
C GLY A 249 15.99 4.82 -2.90
N LYS A 250 17.08 4.20 -3.36
CA LYS A 250 17.93 4.74 -4.44
C LYS A 250 17.44 4.16 -5.77
N ALA A 251 17.16 5.02 -6.75
CA ALA A 251 16.98 4.58 -8.13
C ALA A 251 18.28 3.95 -8.67
N LYS A 252 18.18 2.89 -9.46
CA LYS A 252 19.35 2.32 -10.16
C LYS A 252 19.77 3.28 -11.28
N HIS A 253 21.01 3.73 -11.23
CA HIS A 253 21.59 4.64 -12.23
C HIS A 253 21.44 4.07 -13.65
N ARG A 254 20.69 4.79 -14.50
CA ARG A 254 21.00 4.90 -15.93
C ARG A 254 21.59 6.29 -16.12
N HIS A 255 22.85 6.36 -16.55
CA HIS A 255 23.57 7.62 -16.73
C HIS A 255 22.81 8.55 -17.70
N GLN A 256 22.15 9.57 -17.16
CA GLN A 256 21.85 10.79 -17.88
C GLN A 256 21.86 11.94 -16.87
N LYS A 257 22.76 12.90 -17.08
CA LYS A 257 22.90 14.12 -16.28
C LYS A 257 21.60 14.93 -16.36
N GLY A 258 20.93 15.12 -15.23
CA GLY A 258 19.79 16.03 -15.10
C GLY A 258 19.21 15.96 -13.68
N ASP A 259 19.08 17.12 -13.04
CA ASP A 259 18.46 17.47 -11.76
C ASP A 259 18.17 16.35 -10.74
N THR A 260 18.90 16.39 -9.62
CA THR A 260 18.61 15.60 -8.42
C THR A 260 17.43 16.20 -7.65
N GLY A 261 16.21 15.79 -7.98
CA GLY A 261 15.03 16.02 -7.15
C GLY A 261 14.89 14.98 -6.03
N ILE A 262 14.34 15.38 -4.88
CA ILE A 262 13.86 14.47 -3.83
C ILE A 262 12.34 14.39 -3.96
N THR A 263 11.80 13.18 -4.16
CA THR A 263 10.35 12.94 -4.15
C THR A 263 9.94 12.41 -2.78
N LEU A 264 9.18 13.22 -2.03
CA LEU A 264 8.57 12.81 -0.77
C LEU A 264 7.24 12.12 -1.03
N MET A 265 7.05 10.97 -0.40
CA MET A 265 5.91 10.10 -0.62
C MET A 265 5.18 9.81 0.69
N LEU A 266 3.96 10.34 0.80
CA LEU A 266 3.06 10.01 1.90
C LEU A 266 2.24 8.79 1.52
N SER A 267 2.43 7.70 2.26
CA SER A 267 1.78 6.43 1.99
C SER A 267 0.53 6.26 2.88
N SER A 268 -0.65 6.29 2.27
CA SER A 268 -1.96 6.12 2.93
C SER A 268 -2.21 4.66 3.35
N TYR A 269 -1.40 4.12 4.27
CA TYR A 269 -1.66 2.81 4.89
C TYR A 269 -2.69 2.95 6.03
N MET A 270 -3.97 2.90 5.69
CA MET A 270 -5.04 2.96 6.70
C MET A 270 -6.23 2.02 6.44
N TRP A 271 -6.01 0.83 5.86
CA TRP A 271 -7.15 0.03 5.39
C TRP A 271 -7.11 -1.48 5.70
N SER A 272 -6.38 -1.90 6.73
CA SER A 272 -6.51 -3.29 7.24
C SER A 272 -7.26 -3.43 8.57
N LYS A 273 -7.71 -2.33 9.20
CA LYS A 273 -8.38 -2.36 10.52
C LYS A 273 -9.52 -1.35 10.74
N GLY A 274 -10.03 -0.69 9.70
CA GLY A 274 -11.29 0.09 9.73
C GLY A 274 -11.40 1.23 10.75
N TRP A 275 -10.70 2.36 10.57
CA TRP A 275 -10.92 3.59 11.35
C TRP A 275 -10.65 4.87 10.52
N PHE A 276 -11.41 5.94 10.82
CA PHE A 276 -11.63 7.17 10.03
C PHE A 276 -10.47 8.17 9.90
N LEU A 277 -10.64 9.05 8.91
CA LEU A 277 -9.79 10.07 8.27
C LEU A 277 -9.14 11.14 9.19
N GLY A 278 -7.96 11.63 8.78
CA GLY A 278 -7.40 12.92 9.21
C GLY A 278 -6.46 13.49 8.14
N PHE A 279 -6.69 14.73 7.68
CA PHE A 279 -5.83 15.50 6.76
C PHE A 279 -5.62 16.91 7.31
N TYR A 280 -4.39 17.42 7.14
CA TYR A 280 -4.11 18.81 6.75
C TYR A 280 -2.69 18.88 6.16
N LEU A 281 -2.51 19.59 5.03
CA LEU A 281 -1.23 19.84 4.38
C LEU A 281 -1.25 21.30 3.90
N GLU A 282 -0.31 22.12 4.38
CA GLU A 282 0.18 23.26 3.62
C GLU A 282 1.60 23.58 4.07
N ALA A 283 2.57 23.47 3.16
CA ALA A 283 3.91 24.01 3.34
C ALA A 283 4.34 24.64 2.00
N HIS A 284 4.03 25.92 1.84
CA HIS A 284 4.57 26.74 0.76
C HIS A 284 6.07 26.94 0.98
N SER A 285 6.89 26.45 0.04
CA SER A 285 8.31 26.82 -0.02
C SER A 285 8.48 28.08 -0.87
N TRP A 286 8.94 29.14 -0.21
CA TRP A 286 9.35 30.40 -0.83
C TRP A 286 10.57 30.19 -1.74
N ARG A 287 10.46 30.56 -3.01
CA ARG A 287 11.61 30.93 -3.85
C ARG A 287 12.24 32.19 -3.26
N ARG A 288 13.50 32.11 -2.82
CA ARG A 288 14.35 33.29 -2.73
C ARG A 288 15.06 33.45 -4.07
N ASN A 289 14.44 34.20 -4.99
CA ASN A 289 15.18 34.84 -6.07
C ASN A 289 15.87 36.06 -5.45
N GLY A 290 17.19 36.01 -5.33
CA GLY A 290 18.03 37.18 -5.12
C GLY A 290 19.11 37.14 -6.19
N MET A 291 18.87 37.85 -7.28
CA MET A 291 19.93 38.43 -8.10
C MET A 291 20.48 39.66 -7.36
N GLU A 292 21.75 39.94 -7.66
CA GLU A 292 22.67 40.95 -7.10
C GLU A 292 23.38 40.56 -5.79
#